data_AF-A0A1M5XSI6-F1
#
_entry.id   AF-A0A1M5XSI6-F1
#
_cell.length_a   1.000
_cell.length_b   1.000
_cell.length_c   1.000
_cell.angle_alpha   90.00
_cell.angle_beta   90.00
_cell.angle_gamma   90.00
#
_symmetry.space_group_name_H-M   'P 1'
#
loop_
_entity.id
_entity.type
_entity.pdbx_description
1 polymer ?
#
loop_
_entity_poly.entity_id
_entity_poly.type
_entity_poly.pdbx_seq_one_letter_code
_entity_poly.pdbx_strand_id
1 'polypeptide(L)'
;MNESQYLSRIASLENEIDYLHSLLDVAGIPYKREAKDIEDLSPDKNILFDSDQGARIKPLEITKQRIKFYRNLFNGRSDVYSLRSGKPNKKTGKHDYYTQCWNFWKDGLCPKKSGTKVTCGECRNQNYKELTDEIVYEHMMGNKVDASDVLGMYPLFPDETINFLVFDFDCHDEAICGDDGANQDAEWMQEVNAFRQICEDNDIPILVERSRSGKGAHIWMFFEKPILALTARRFGSALLTKGAESVNMKSFDYYDVSAKFSGGF
;
A
#
# COMPACT_ATOMS: atom_id res chain seq x y z
N MET A 1 -19.00 -7.83 10.21
CA MET A 1 -19.14 -8.37 11.58
C MET A 1 -18.77 -7.27 12.55
N ASN A 2 -19.42 -7.17 13.70
CA ASN A 2 -19.00 -6.23 14.75
C ASN A 2 -17.86 -6.84 15.59
N GLU A 3 -17.17 -6.01 16.37
CA GLU A 3 -16.03 -6.41 17.21
C GLU A 3 -16.35 -7.59 18.13
N SER A 4 -17.53 -7.57 18.75
CA SER A 4 -18.01 -8.67 19.60
C SER A 4 -18.11 -10.00 18.85
N GLN A 5 -18.54 -9.98 17.59
CA GLN A 5 -18.57 -11.17 16.73
C GLN A 5 -17.15 -11.67 16.39
N TYR A 6 -16.19 -10.78 16.18
CA TYR A 6 -14.79 -11.16 15.95
C TYR A 6 -14.15 -11.79 17.18
N LEU A 7 -14.31 -11.17 18.35
CA LEU A 7 -13.80 -11.70 19.62
C LEU A 7 -14.42 -13.07 19.93
N SER A 8 -15.73 -13.22 19.72
CA SER A 8 -16.40 -14.52 19.88
C SER A 8 -15.88 -15.57 18.89
N ARG A 9 -15.58 -15.17 17.64
CA ARG A 9 -15.04 -16.08 16.64
C ARG A 9 -13.60 -16.49 16.96
N ILE A 10 -12.77 -15.56 17.43
CA ILE A 10 -11.39 -15.83 17.87
C ILE A 10 -11.41 -16.84 19.01
N ALA A 11 -12.19 -16.58 20.07
CA ALA A 11 -12.32 -17.51 21.18
C ALA A 11 -12.82 -18.90 20.74
N SER A 12 -13.76 -18.97 19.79
CA SER A 12 -14.22 -20.25 19.23
C SER A 12 -13.11 -20.99 18.47
N LEU A 13 -12.27 -20.27 17.71
CA LEU A 13 -11.15 -20.85 16.96
C LEU A 13 -10.03 -21.31 17.90
N GLU A 14 -9.72 -20.55 18.94
CA GLU A 14 -8.74 -20.93 19.96
C GLU A 14 -9.15 -22.22 20.67
N ASN A 15 -10.42 -22.34 21.09
CA ASN A 15 -10.96 -23.56 21.67
C ASN A 15 -10.91 -24.76 20.70
N GLU A 16 -11.21 -24.52 19.42
CA GLU A 16 -11.16 -25.55 18.39
C GLU A 16 -9.72 -26.04 18.16
N ILE A 17 -8.76 -25.11 18.12
CA ILE A 17 -7.33 -25.42 18.00
C ILE A 17 -6.85 -26.24 19.20
N ASP A 18 -7.21 -25.86 20.42
CA ASP A 18 -6.84 -26.61 21.63
C ASP A 18 -7.44 -28.01 21.63
N TYR A 19 -8.68 -28.16 21.19
CA TYR A 19 -9.31 -29.46 21.02
C TYR A 19 -8.57 -30.31 19.98
N LEU A 20 -8.24 -29.76 18.81
CA LEU A 20 -7.49 -30.48 17.76
C LEU A 20 -6.09 -30.88 18.23
N HIS A 21 -5.39 -29.98 18.93
CA HIS A 21 -4.10 -30.28 19.56
C HIS A 21 -4.20 -31.44 20.56
N SER A 22 -5.27 -31.48 21.38
CA SER A 22 -5.50 -32.60 22.31
C SER A 22 -5.69 -33.94 21.60
N LEU A 23 -6.39 -33.95 20.45
CA LEU A 23 -6.57 -35.16 19.65
C LEU A 23 -5.26 -35.63 19.01
N LEU A 24 -4.44 -34.70 18.52
CA LEU A 24 -3.12 -35.01 17.96
C LEU A 24 -2.16 -35.56 19.02
N ASP A 25 -2.16 -34.98 20.22
CA ASP A 25 -1.40 -35.45 21.38
C ASP A 25 -1.81 -36.90 21.74
N VAL A 26 -3.12 -37.20 21.80
CA VAL A 26 -3.66 -38.55 22.06
C VAL A 26 -3.28 -39.54 20.95
N ALA A 27 -3.27 -39.09 19.70
CA ALA A 27 -2.90 -39.91 18.55
C ALA A 27 -1.38 -40.09 18.39
N GLY A 28 -0.55 -39.42 19.20
CA GLY A 28 0.90 -39.44 19.09
C GLY A 28 1.43 -38.81 17.78
N ILE A 29 0.64 -37.94 17.14
CA ILE A 29 1.01 -37.28 15.89
C ILE A 29 1.78 -36.01 16.23
N PRO A 30 3.05 -35.87 15.81
CA PRO A 30 3.82 -34.66 16.07
C PRO A 30 3.29 -33.47 15.25
N TYR A 31 3.20 -32.29 15.87
CA TYR A 31 2.85 -31.02 15.23
C TYR A 31 3.70 -29.89 15.81
N LYS A 32 3.87 -28.80 15.05
CA LYS A 32 4.56 -27.60 15.52
C LYS A 32 3.58 -26.70 16.27
N ARG A 33 3.92 -26.31 17.50
CA ARG A 33 3.17 -25.30 18.28
C ARG A 33 3.77 -23.92 18.05
N GLU A 34 3.58 -23.36 16.85
CA GLU A 34 4.17 -22.07 16.47
C GLU A 34 3.60 -20.87 17.27
N ALA A 35 2.41 -21.02 17.88
CA ALA A 35 1.75 -19.93 18.59
C ALA A 35 2.22 -19.69 20.04
N LYS A 36 2.90 -20.65 20.68
CA LYS A 36 3.26 -20.55 22.12
C LYS A 36 4.46 -19.66 22.42
N ASP A 37 5.30 -19.39 21.42
CA ASP A 37 6.49 -18.53 21.56
C ASP A 37 6.23 -17.09 21.04
N ILE A 38 4.97 -16.79 20.70
CA ILE A 38 4.55 -15.42 20.37
C ILE A 38 4.37 -14.69 21.70
N GLU A 39 4.99 -13.51 21.83
CA GLU A 39 4.78 -12.62 22.98
C GLU A 39 3.28 -12.53 23.31
N ASP A 40 2.96 -12.59 24.60
CA ASP A 40 1.59 -12.49 25.08
C ASP A 40 1.08 -11.06 24.82
N LEU A 41 0.48 -10.87 23.64
CA LEU A 41 -0.12 -9.62 23.17
C LEU A 41 -1.54 -9.42 23.71
N SER A 42 -1.95 -10.16 24.75
CA SER A 42 -3.25 -9.96 25.37
C SER A 42 -3.42 -8.50 25.82
N PRO A 43 -4.67 -7.98 25.81
CA PRO A 43 -4.97 -6.61 26.22
C PRO A 43 -4.37 -6.25 27.59
N ASP A 44 -4.29 -7.23 28.49
CA ASP A 44 -3.82 -7.06 29.87
C ASP A 44 -2.29 -6.95 29.99
N LYS A 45 -1.54 -7.43 28.98
CA LYS A 45 -0.07 -7.44 29.01
C LYS A 45 0.59 -6.53 27.98
N ASN A 46 -0.16 -6.11 26.97
CA ASN A 46 0.32 -5.14 26.00
C ASN A 46 -0.09 -3.72 26.40
N ILE A 47 0.84 -2.96 26.97
CA ILE A 47 0.64 -1.58 27.45
C ILE A 47 0.22 -0.63 26.30
N LEU A 48 0.50 -1.00 25.05
CA LEU A 48 0.12 -0.25 23.84
C LEU A 48 -1.24 -0.72 23.26
N PHE A 49 -1.83 -1.78 23.80
CA PHE A 49 -3.13 -2.27 23.38
C PHE A 49 -4.20 -1.31 23.90
N ASP A 50 -4.80 -0.57 22.97
CA ASP A 50 -5.98 0.23 23.23
C ASP A 50 -7.19 -0.58 22.77
N SER A 51 -8.05 -0.96 23.70
CA SER A 51 -9.26 -1.74 23.41
C SER A 51 -10.28 -0.97 22.56
N ASP A 52 -10.14 0.35 22.42
CA ASP A 52 -11.02 1.20 21.62
C ASP A 52 -10.29 1.81 20.40
N GLN A 53 -9.40 1.04 19.77
CA GLN A 53 -8.82 1.46 18.48
C GLN A 53 -9.91 1.75 17.44
N GLY A 54 -11.05 1.05 17.53
CA GLY A 54 -12.21 1.22 16.66
C GLY A 54 -12.87 2.60 16.76
N ALA A 55 -12.97 3.24 17.94
CA ALA A 55 -13.55 4.58 18.04
C ALA A 55 -12.73 5.66 17.31
N ARG A 56 -11.44 5.41 17.07
CA ARG A 56 -10.60 6.30 16.25
C ARG A 56 -11.00 6.25 14.77
N ILE A 57 -11.61 5.13 14.34
CA ILE A 57 -12.14 4.94 12.99
C ILE A 57 -13.51 5.60 12.93
N LYS A 58 -13.53 6.86 12.49
CA LYS A 58 -14.79 7.56 12.22
C LYS A 58 -15.44 6.96 10.97
N PRO A 59 -16.68 6.44 11.03
CA PRO A 59 -17.36 5.93 9.86
C PRO A 59 -17.43 7.02 8.78
N LEU A 60 -16.82 6.74 7.64
CA LEU A 60 -16.62 7.71 6.58
C LEU A 60 -17.56 7.37 5.41
N GLU A 61 -18.69 8.08 5.30
CA GLU A 61 -19.54 7.97 4.10
C GLU A 61 -18.79 8.49 2.85
N ILE A 62 -18.62 7.67 1.82
CA ILE A 62 -17.93 8.10 0.60
C ILE A 62 -18.91 8.91 -0.28
N THR A 63 -18.85 10.23 -0.13
CA THR A 63 -19.66 11.17 -0.90
C THR A 63 -18.95 11.64 -2.17
N LYS A 64 -19.70 12.20 -3.13
CA LYS A 64 -19.13 12.87 -4.31
C LYS A 64 -18.11 13.96 -3.97
N GLN A 65 -18.30 14.68 -2.86
CA GLN A 65 -17.34 15.69 -2.42
C GLN A 65 -16.02 15.07 -1.95
N ARG A 66 -16.08 13.91 -1.27
CA ARG A 66 -14.89 13.18 -0.83
C ARG A 66 -14.14 12.56 -2.00
N ILE A 67 -14.84 12.03 -3.00
CA ILE A 67 -14.21 11.55 -4.26
C ILE A 67 -13.46 12.71 -4.92
N LYS A 68 -14.09 13.89 -5.05
CA LYS A 68 -13.43 15.08 -5.61
C LYS A 68 -12.22 15.52 -4.78
N PHE A 69 -12.35 15.50 -3.45
CA PHE A 69 -11.25 15.82 -2.55
C PHE A 69 -10.08 14.86 -2.74
N TYR A 70 -10.33 13.55 -2.78
CA TYR A 70 -9.34 12.53 -3.07
C TYR A 70 -8.61 12.80 -4.39
N ARG A 71 -9.36 13.06 -5.47
CA ARG A 71 -8.77 13.32 -6.79
C ARG A 71 -7.96 14.60 -6.86
N ASN A 72 -8.33 15.62 -6.06
CA ASN A 72 -7.58 16.87 -5.98
C ASN A 72 -6.27 16.69 -5.21
N LEU A 73 -6.28 15.85 -4.17
CA LEU A 73 -5.10 15.55 -3.36
C LEU A 73 -4.14 14.63 -4.13
N PHE A 74 -4.66 13.49 -4.59
CA PHE A 74 -3.98 12.50 -5.41
C PHE A 74 -4.17 12.83 -6.90
N ASN A 75 -3.67 14.00 -7.29
CA ASN A 75 -3.85 14.54 -8.65
C ASN A 75 -2.76 14.03 -9.61
N GLY A 76 -2.87 12.77 -10.03
CA GLY A 76 -2.08 12.21 -11.12
C GLY A 76 -2.80 12.27 -12.46
N ARG A 77 -2.33 11.48 -13.43
CA ARG A 77 -2.97 11.36 -14.74
C ARG A 77 -4.40 10.81 -14.64
N SER A 78 -5.31 11.49 -15.33
CA SER A 78 -6.72 11.08 -15.44
C SER A 78 -7.02 10.29 -16.72
N ASP A 79 -6.13 10.30 -17.70
CA ASP A 79 -6.31 9.61 -18.98
C ASP A 79 -5.92 8.13 -18.93
N VAL A 80 -5.30 7.68 -17.84
CA VAL A 80 -4.86 6.29 -17.65
C VAL A 80 -4.84 5.93 -16.17
N TYR A 81 -5.19 4.68 -15.88
CA TYR A 81 -5.05 4.10 -14.54
C TYR A 81 -4.73 2.61 -14.61
N SER A 82 -4.46 2.00 -13.47
CA SER A 82 -4.25 0.57 -13.33
C SER A 82 -5.11 -0.01 -12.21
N LEU A 83 -5.34 -1.32 -12.25
CA LEU A 83 -6.00 -2.05 -11.18
C LEU A 83 -5.11 -3.20 -10.74
N ARG A 84 -5.14 -3.49 -9.44
CA ARG A 84 -4.49 -4.66 -8.86
C ARG A 84 -5.10 -5.95 -9.41
N SER A 85 -4.27 -6.97 -9.55
CA SER A 85 -4.70 -8.31 -9.92
C SER A 85 -5.41 -8.96 -8.74
N GLY A 86 -6.58 -9.58 -8.99
CA GLY A 86 -7.27 -10.38 -7.96
C GLY A 86 -6.54 -11.67 -7.61
N LYS A 87 -5.59 -12.10 -8.46
CA LYS A 87 -4.79 -13.30 -8.24
C LYS A 87 -3.30 -12.96 -8.30
N PRO A 88 -2.48 -13.58 -7.44
CA PRO A 88 -1.04 -13.46 -7.54
C PRO A 88 -0.53 -14.09 -8.84
N ASN A 89 0.56 -13.55 -9.33
CA ASN A 89 1.30 -14.10 -10.44
C ASN A 89 1.88 -15.46 -10.06
N LYS A 90 1.65 -16.49 -10.89
CA LYS A 90 2.09 -17.86 -10.59
C LYS A 90 3.60 -18.02 -10.45
N LYS A 91 4.40 -17.13 -11.05
CA LYS A 91 5.87 -17.20 -11.01
C LYS A 91 6.45 -16.49 -9.81
N THR A 92 5.96 -15.29 -9.51
CA THR A 92 6.52 -14.44 -8.46
C THR A 92 5.77 -14.57 -7.13
N GLY A 93 4.56 -15.13 -7.15
CA GLY A 93 3.67 -15.14 -5.98
C GLY A 93 3.06 -13.78 -5.65
N LYS A 94 3.45 -12.71 -6.36
CA LYS A 94 3.05 -11.33 -6.08
C LYS A 94 1.84 -10.88 -6.88
N HIS A 95 1.07 -9.94 -6.35
CA HIS A 95 -0.01 -9.29 -7.09
C HIS A 95 0.52 -8.20 -8.03
N ASP A 96 0.05 -8.22 -9.28
CA ASP A 96 0.45 -7.29 -10.33
C ASP A 96 -0.55 -6.16 -10.49
N TYR A 97 -0.11 -5.01 -11.00
CA TYR A 97 -1.01 -3.95 -11.47
C TYR A 97 -1.12 -3.96 -13.00
N TYR A 98 -2.34 -3.91 -13.51
CA TYR A 98 -2.60 -3.90 -14.94
C TYR A 98 -3.14 -2.56 -15.39
N THR A 99 -2.43 -1.89 -16.30
CA THR A 99 -2.88 -0.67 -16.97
C THR A 99 -4.18 -0.95 -17.72
N GLN A 100 -5.20 -0.16 -17.45
CA GLN A 100 -6.53 -0.35 -18.01
C GLN A 100 -6.60 0.25 -19.42
N CYS A 101 -6.99 -0.59 -20.37
CA CYS A 101 -6.99 -0.26 -21.79
C CYS A 101 -8.16 -0.96 -22.48
N TRP A 102 -8.87 -0.26 -23.36
CA TRP A 102 -9.96 -0.83 -24.17
C TRP A 102 -9.50 -1.94 -25.10
N ASN A 103 -8.22 -1.94 -25.45
CA ASN A 103 -7.62 -2.95 -26.32
C ASN A 103 -6.98 -4.10 -25.54
N PHE A 104 -6.94 -4.07 -24.20
CA PHE A 104 -6.24 -5.04 -23.37
C PHE A 104 -6.66 -6.49 -23.69
N TRP A 105 -5.67 -7.35 -23.99
CA TRP A 105 -5.86 -8.76 -24.40
C TRP A 105 -6.71 -9.01 -25.66
N LYS A 106 -7.11 -7.98 -26.43
CA LYS A 106 -7.79 -8.18 -27.71
C LYS A 106 -6.82 -8.69 -28.77
N ASP A 107 -7.24 -9.71 -29.50
CA ASP A 107 -6.47 -10.31 -30.59
C ASP A 107 -6.22 -9.29 -31.71
N GLY A 108 -5.04 -9.35 -32.31
CA GLY A 108 -4.58 -8.38 -33.33
C GLY A 108 -4.35 -6.93 -32.85
N LEU A 109 -4.83 -6.55 -31.66
CA LEU A 109 -4.70 -5.19 -31.12
C LEU A 109 -3.68 -5.09 -29.99
N CYS A 110 -3.78 -5.96 -28.97
CA CYS A 110 -2.84 -5.94 -27.85
C CYS A 110 -1.65 -6.86 -28.11
N PRO A 111 -0.41 -6.35 -28.21
CA PRO A 111 0.75 -7.19 -28.44
C PRO A 111 1.01 -8.21 -27.32
N LYS A 112 0.50 -7.94 -26.11
CA LYS A 112 0.57 -8.90 -24.99
C LYS A 112 -0.19 -10.20 -25.28
N LYS A 113 -1.24 -10.16 -26.12
CA LYS A 113 -2.01 -11.35 -26.51
C LYS A 113 -1.19 -12.31 -27.36
N SER A 114 -0.33 -11.79 -28.23
CA SER A 114 0.61 -12.56 -29.06
C SER A 114 1.92 -12.90 -28.34
N GLY A 115 2.01 -12.66 -27.02
CA GLY A 115 3.21 -12.93 -26.22
C GLY A 115 4.34 -11.92 -26.40
N THR A 116 4.11 -10.80 -27.10
CA THR A 116 5.10 -9.74 -27.27
C THR A 116 5.28 -9.00 -25.94
N LYS A 117 6.52 -8.92 -25.46
CA LYS A 117 6.89 -8.19 -24.25
C LYS A 117 7.02 -6.69 -24.59
N VAL A 118 5.92 -5.96 -24.46
CA VAL A 118 5.89 -4.49 -24.60
C VAL A 118 5.19 -3.86 -23.39
N THR A 119 5.68 -2.71 -22.95
CA THR A 119 5.00 -1.91 -21.94
C THR A 119 3.77 -1.24 -22.55
N CYS A 120 2.77 -0.90 -21.73
CA CYS A 120 1.61 -0.20 -22.27
C CYS A 120 1.98 1.22 -22.76
N GLY A 121 2.92 1.90 -22.09
CA GLY A 121 3.40 3.24 -22.48
C GLY A 121 4.05 3.31 -23.86
N GLU A 122 4.64 2.21 -24.33
CA GLU A 122 5.29 2.10 -25.64
C GLU A 122 4.40 1.42 -26.70
N CYS A 123 3.16 1.06 -26.34
CA CYS A 123 2.25 0.33 -27.20
C CYS A 123 1.63 1.25 -28.27
N ARG A 124 1.88 0.98 -29.55
CA ARG A 124 1.31 1.74 -30.67
C ARG A 124 -0.23 1.63 -30.79
N ASN A 125 -0.81 0.55 -30.23
CA ASN A 125 -2.26 0.32 -30.21
C ASN A 125 -2.87 0.68 -28.84
N GLN A 126 -2.23 1.56 -28.06
CA GLN A 126 -2.77 1.99 -26.77
C GLN A 126 -4.11 2.72 -26.94
N ASN A 127 -5.06 2.39 -26.08
CA ASN A 127 -6.35 3.07 -25.97
C ASN A 127 -6.77 3.00 -24.51
N TYR A 128 -6.18 3.87 -23.69
CA TYR A 128 -6.36 3.84 -22.25
C TYR A 128 -7.81 4.09 -21.85
N LYS A 129 -8.19 3.49 -20.73
CA LYS A 129 -9.42 3.86 -20.05
C LYS A 129 -9.13 5.05 -19.16
N GLU A 130 -9.96 6.08 -19.25
CA GLU A 130 -9.90 7.24 -18.37
C GLU A 130 -10.30 6.86 -16.94
N LEU A 131 -9.69 7.53 -15.97
CA LEU A 131 -10.00 7.42 -14.56
C LEU A 131 -11.27 8.20 -14.24
N THR A 132 -12.38 7.49 -14.01
CA THR A 132 -13.67 8.08 -13.67
C THR A 132 -13.91 8.13 -12.16
N ASP A 133 -14.86 8.97 -11.73
CA ASP A 133 -15.25 9.06 -10.31
C ASP A 133 -15.79 7.74 -9.77
N GLU A 134 -16.43 6.93 -10.62
CA GLU A 134 -16.90 5.59 -10.28
C GLU A 134 -15.73 4.67 -9.91
N ILE A 135 -14.63 4.71 -10.66
CA ILE A 135 -13.45 3.88 -10.37
C ILE A 135 -12.81 4.30 -9.05
N VAL A 136 -12.75 5.60 -8.78
CA VAL A 136 -12.25 6.12 -7.50
C VAL A 136 -13.19 5.73 -6.35
N TYR A 137 -14.50 5.78 -6.56
CA TYR A 137 -15.49 5.33 -5.59
C TYR A 137 -15.28 3.85 -5.23
N GLU A 138 -15.18 2.96 -6.22
CA GLU A 138 -14.95 1.53 -5.99
C GLU A 138 -13.65 1.28 -5.24
N HIS A 139 -12.58 2.01 -5.57
CA HIS A 139 -11.32 1.94 -4.84
C HIS A 139 -11.45 2.34 -3.38
N MET A 140 -12.13 3.46 -3.09
CA MET A 140 -12.34 3.94 -1.72
C MET A 140 -13.27 3.01 -0.93
N MET A 141 -14.21 2.33 -1.60
CA MET A 141 -15.10 1.35 -0.97
C MET A 141 -14.37 0.06 -0.59
N GLY A 142 -13.41 -0.39 -1.41
CA GLY A 142 -12.62 -1.59 -1.12
C GLY A 142 -13.44 -2.87 -0.94
N ASN A 143 -14.56 -3.00 -1.65
CA ASN A 143 -15.54 -4.07 -1.45
C ASN A 143 -15.05 -5.44 -1.92
N LYS A 144 -14.08 -5.50 -2.84
CA LYS A 144 -13.64 -6.78 -3.40
C LYS A 144 -12.69 -7.48 -2.44
N VAL A 145 -13.07 -8.70 -2.06
CA VAL A 145 -12.26 -9.59 -1.22
C VAL A 145 -10.87 -9.86 -1.79
N ASP A 146 -10.72 -9.85 -3.12
CA ASP A 146 -9.45 -10.06 -3.81
C ASP A 146 -8.64 -8.77 -4.05
N ALA A 147 -9.15 -7.63 -3.56
CA ALA A 147 -8.61 -6.30 -3.71
C ALA A 147 -8.34 -5.89 -5.18
N SER A 148 -9.09 -6.45 -6.15
CA SER A 148 -8.96 -6.09 -7.57
C SER A 148 -9.66 -4.78 -7.96
N ASP A 149 -10.21 -4.08 -6.98
CA ASP A 149 -10.72 -2.70 -7.01
C ASP A 149 -9.66 -1.69 -6.54
N VAL A 150 -8.50 -2.13 -6.05
CA VAL A 150 -7.41 -1.22 -5.69
C VAL A 150 -6.86 -0.54 -6.94
N LEU A 151 -7.03 0.78 -6.96
CA LEU A 151 -6.58 1.70 -7.99
C LEU A 151 -5.08 1.91 -7.88
N GLY A 152 -4.39 1.79 -9.02
CA GLY A 152 -3.05 2.31 -9.17
C GLY A 152 -3.01 3.49 -10.12
N MET A 153 -2.47 4.59 -9.63
CA MET A 153 -2.39 5.88 -10.32
C MET A 153 -1.01 6.10 -10.94
N TYR A 154 -0.97 6.92 -11.99
CA TYR A 154 0.26 7.40 -12.63
C TYR A 154 0.52 8.86 -12.24
N PRO A 155 1.51 9.14 -11.37
CA PRO A 155 1.76 10.50 -10.85
C PRO A 155 2.40 11.46 -11.86
N LEU A 156 3.20 10.93 -12.79
CA LEU A 156 3.97 11.70 -13.77
C LEU A 156 3.12 12.10 -14.98
N PHE A 157 2.98 13.40 -15.20
CA PHE A 157 2.30 13.96 -16.37
C PHE A 157 3.18 13.89 -17.64
N PRO A 158 2.58 13.98 -18.84
CA PRO A 158 3.35 13.97 -20.10
C PRO A 158 4.38 15.09 -20.26
N ASP A 159 4.21 16.21 -19.53
CA ASP A 159 5.13 17.34 -19.49
C ASP A 159 6.19 17.22 -18.39
N GLU A 160 6.35 16.01 -17.83
CA GLU A 160 7.32 15.67 -16.78
C GLU A 160 7.08 16.37 -15.43
N THR A 161 5.87 16.89 -15.21
CA THR A 161 5.46 17.46 -13.92
C THR A 161 4.76 16.45 -13.02
N ILE A 162 4.71 16.74 -11.73
CA ILE A 162 3.96 16.00 -10.69
C ILE A 162 3.28 16.97 -9.72
N ASN A 163 2.23 16.52 -9.04
CA ASN A 163 1.51 17.30 -8.01
C ASN A 163 1.82 16.86 -6.58
N PHE A 164 2.48 15.73 -6.39
CA PHE A 164 2.85 15.24 -5.07
C PHE A 164 4.11 14.37 -5.15
N LEU A 165 4.78 14.22 -4.02
CA LEU A 165 5.91 13.32 -3.80
C LEU A 165 5.58 12.37 -2.65
N VAL A 166 5.97 11.12 -2.78
CA VAL A 166 5.77 10.10 -1.75
C VAL A 166 7.09 9.40 -1.41
N PHE A 167 7.33 9.23 -0.13
CA PHE A 167 8.44 8.45 0.41
C PHE A 167 7.87 7.14 0.95
N ASP A 168 8.44 6.02 0.52
CA ASP A 168 7.97 4.70 0.91
C ASP A 168 8.93 4.03 1.90
N PHE A 169 8.47 3.95 3.15
CA PHE A 169 9.15 3.30 4.26
C PHE A 169 8.64 1.86 4.46
N ASP A 170 8.21 1.18 3.41
CA ASP A 170 8.01 -0.27 3.37
C ASP A 170 9.31 -1.03 3.04
N CYS A 171 9.25 -2.36 3.15
CA CYS A 171 10.36 -3.23 2.80
C CYS A 171 10.52 -3.30 1.26
N HIS A 172 11.72 -2.99 0.77
CA HIS A 172 12.07 -3.02 -0.66
C HIS A 172 13.02 -4.15 -1.07
N ASP A 173 13.60 -4.88 -0.11
CA ASP A 173 14.49 -6.01 -0.38
C ASP A 173 13.71 -7.29 -0.71
N GLU A 174 13.61 -7.64 -2.00
CA GLU A 174 12.84 -8.80 -2.46
C GLU A 174 13.24 -10.15 -1.82
N ALA A 175 14.45 -10.28 -1.28
CA ALA A 175 14.88 -11.51 -0.60
C ALA A 175 14.35 -11.59 0.86
N ILE A 176 13.99 -10.44 1.43
CA ILE A 176 13.66 -10.23 2.84
C ILE A 176 12.16 -9.96 3.01
N CYS A 177 11.53 -9.26 2.05
CA CYS A 177 10.13 -8.87 2.12
C CYS A 177 9.18 -10.02 1.77
N GLY A 178 8.09 -10.13 2.52
CA GLY A 178 6.94 -10.96 2.16
C GLY A 178 6.14 -10.38 0.98
N ASP A 179 5.05 -11.06 0.60
CA ASP A 179 4.13 -10.57 -0.44
C ASP A 179 3.41 -9.26 -0.05
N ASP A 180 3.35 -8.96 1.25
CA ASP A 180 2.71 -7.76 1.77
C ASP A 180 3.65 -6.55 1.88
N GLY A 181 4.96 -6.71 1.61
CA GLY A 181 5.95 -5.62 1.71
C GLY A 181 6.26 -5.21 3.16
N ALA A 182 5.91 -6.03 4.14
CA ALA A 182 6.14 -5.72 5.54
C ALA A 182 7.63 -5.61 5.90
N ASN A 183 8.01 -4.58 6.64
CA ASN A 183 9.31 -4.56 7.32
C ASN A 183 9.38 -5.67 8.37
N GLN A 184 10.58 -6.24 8.56
CA GLN A 184 10.79 -7.33 9.51
C GLN A 184 10.75 -6.84 10.96
N ASP A 185 11.27 -5.63 11.21
CA ASP A 185 11.38 -5.02 12.52
C ASP A 185 10.59 -3.70 12.59
N ALA A 186 10.75 -3.01 13.72
CA ALA A 186 10.08 -1.75 14.03
C ALA A 186 10.92 -0.50 13.69
N GLU A 187 12.11 -0.66 13.07
CA GLU A 187 13.05 0.45 12.83
C GLU A 187 12.46 1.50 11.88
N TRP A 188 11.62 1.08 10.94
CA TRP A 188 10.91 1.96 10.01
C TRP A 188 10.12 3.08 10.74
N MET A 189 9.63 2.84 11.96
CA MET A 189 8.94 3.87 12.74
C MET A 189 9.89 4.97 13.20
N GLN A 190 11.13 4.61 13.55
CA GLN A 190 12.16 5.59 13.93
C GLN A 190 12.55 6.42 12.71
N GLU A 191 12.69 5.79 11.54
CA GLU A 191 13.01 6.46 10.28
C GLU A 191 11.91 7.44 9.85
N VAL A 192 10.64 7.01 9.90
CA VAL A 192 9.47 7.86 9.63
C VAL A 192 9.40 9.03 10.61
N ASN A 193 9.62 8.80 11.91
CA ASN A 193 9.57 9.86 12.92
C ASN A 193 10.72 10.87 12.75
N ALA A 194 11.93 10.41 12.42
CA ALA A 194 13.06 11.29 12.12
C ALA A 194 12.78 12.16 10.89
N PHE A 195 12.24 11.56 9.83
CA PHE A 195 11.83 12.31 8.64
C PHE A 195 10.73 13.32 8.96
N ARG A 196 9.76 12.94 9.79
CA ARG A 196 8.68 13.82 10.25
C ARG A 196 9.23 15.03 11.01
N GLN A 197 10.15 14.80 11.94
CA GLN A 197 10.78 15.86 12.73
C GLN A 197 11.52 16.85 11.83
N ILE A 198 12.25 16.37 10.81
CA ILE A 198 12.97 17.26 9.90
C ILE A 198 12.03 18.08 9.03
N CYS A 199 10.92 17.49 8.59
CA CYS A 199 9.90 18.26 7.88
C CYS A 199 9.29 19.33 8.79
N GLU A 200 8.97 18.99 10.05
CA GLU A 200 8.47 19.93 11.07
C GLU A 200 9.49 21.07 11.31
N ASP A 201 10.77 20.76 11.51
CA ASP A 201 11.84 21.73 11.77
C ASP A 201 12.12 22.68 10.58
N ASN A 202 11.62 22.34 9.38
CA ASN A 202 11.79 23.13 8.16
C ASN A 202 10.47 23.69 7.63
N ASP A 203 9.40 23.65 8.44
CA ASP A 203 8.07 24.13 8.09
C ASP A 203 7.50 23.48 6.80
N ILE A 204 7.83 22.21 6.57
CA ILE A 204 7.37 21.44 5.41
C ILE A 204 6.13 20.63 5.81
N PRO A 205 4.94 20.94 5.26
CA PRO A 205 3.74 20.18 5.55
C PRO A 205 3.80 18.80 4.89
N ILE A 206 3.54 17.76 5.68
CA ILE A 206 3.51 16.37 5.25
C ILE A 206 2.27 15.65 5.77
N LEU A 207 1.90 14.56 5.12
CA LEU A 207 0.89 13.61 5.60
C LEU A 207 1.51 12.23 5.73
N VAL A 208 1.32 11.58 6.87
CA VAL A 208 1.82 10.22 7.12
C VAL A 208 0.65 9.25 7.04
N GLU A 209 0.81 8.20 6.24
CA GLU A 209 -0.13 7.10 6.06
C GLU A 209 0.52 5.80 6.49
N ARG A 210 -0.15 4.99 7.32
CA ARG A 210 0.31 3.64 7.63
C ARG A 210 0.11 2.75 6.41
N SER A 211 1.13 1.99 5.99
CA SER A 211 1.00 1.11 4.84
C SER A 211 0.04 -0.05 5.11
N ARG A 212 -0.43 -0.70 4.04
CA ARG A 212 -1.38 -1.82 4.12
C ARG A 212 -0.85 -3.00 4.93
N SER A 213 0.47 -3.22 4.93
CA SER A 213 1.10 -4.29 5.71
C SER A 213 0.96 -4.05 7.22
N GLY A 214 0.69 -2.80 7.62
CA GLY A 214 0.74 -2.36 9.01
C GLY A 214 2.17 -2.30 9.55
N LYS A 215 3.20 -2.61 8.77
CA LYS A 215 4.62 -2.61 9.15
C LYS A 215 5.45 -1.70 8.25
N GLY A 216 4.90 -0.55 7.90
CA GLY A 216 5.60 0.54 7.24
C GLY A 216 4.67 1.75 7.09
N ALA A 217 5.13 2.75 6.36
CA ALA A 217 4.37 3.97 6.15
C ALA A 217 4.78 4.69 4.86
N HIS A 218 3.85 5.50 4.37
CA HIS A 218 4.09 6.45 3.30
C HIS A 218 4.08 7.87 3.87
N ILE A 219 5.04 8.69 3.45
CA ILE A 219 5.03 10.13 3.74
C ILE A 219 4.74 10.88 2.45
N TRP A 220 3.68 11.68 2.48
CA TRP A 220 3.17 12.43 1.34
C TRP A 220 3.46 13.91 1.46
N MET A 221 3.88 14.52 0.35
CA MET A 221 4.00 15.96 0.16
C MET A 221 3.17 16.36 -1.05
N PHE A 222 2.31 17.37 -0.89
CA PHE A 222 1.46 17.88 -1.97
C PHE A 222 1.92 19.28 -2.38
N PHE A 223 2.08 19.51 -3.68
CA PHE A 223 2.49 20.80 -4.21
C PHE A 223 1.28 21.64 -4.58
N GLU A 224 1.34 22.94 -4.31
CA GLU A 224 0.27 23.89 -4.67
C GLU A 224 0.06 23.95 -6.20
N LYS A 225 1.14 23.76 -6.96
CA LYS A 225 1.17 23.75 -8.42
C LYS A 225 2.02 22.58 -8.91
N PRO A 226 1.77 22.05 -10.13
CA PRO A 226 2.65 21.06 -10.72
C PRO A 226 4.09 21.56 -10.77
N ILE A 227 5.03 20.73 -10.32
CA ILE A 227 6.46 21.01 -10.43
C ILE A 227 7.15 19.91 -11.23
N LEU A 228 8.30 20.21 -11.83
CA LEU A 228 9.11 19.20 -12.52
C LEU A 228 9.45 18.06 -11.56
N ALA A 229 9.23 16.83 -11.99
CA ALA A 229 9.56 15.61 -11.27
C ALA A 229 11.03 15.61 -10.81
N LEU A 230 11.95 16.05 -11.67
CA LEU A 230 13.37 16.19 -11.34
C LEU A 230 13.60 17.11 -10.12
N THR A 231 12.88 18.24 -10.04
CA THR A 231 13.00 19.17 -8.92
C THR A 231 12.47 18.56 -7.64
N ALA A 232 11.31 17.90 -7.70
CA ALA A 232 10.72 17.21 -6.56
C ALA A 232 11.66 16.11 -6.01
N ARG A 233 12.26 15.30 -6.88
CA ARG A 233 13.25 14.27 -6.48
C ARG A 233 14.46 14.87 -5.79
N ARG A 234 15.03 15.94 -6.36
CA ARG A 234 16.19 16.60 -5.76
C ARG A 234 15.87 17.16 -4.38
N PHE A 235 14.67 17.72 -4.22
CA PHE A 235 14.17 18.16 -2.93
C PHE A 235 14.04 16.98 -1.94
N GLY A 236 13.39 15.88 -2.35
CA GLY A 236 13.25 14.70 -1.50
C GLY A 236 14.58 14.06 -1.10
N SER A 237 15.53 13.95 -2.03
CA SER A 237 16.88 13.46 -1.73
C SER A 237 17.61 14.38 -0.75
N ALA A 238 17.44 15.70 -0.85
CA ALA A 238 18.02 16.64 0.10
C ALA A 238 17.45 16.46 1.52
N LEU A 239 16.13 16.25 1.64
CA LEU A 239 15.48 15.98 2.93
C LEU A 239 16.00 14.69 3.57
N LEU A 240 16.18 13.64 2.78
CA LEU A 240 16.70 12.37 3.29
C LEU A 240 18.18 12.44 3.65
N THR A 241 18.95 13.22 2.91
CA THR A 241 20.36 13.46 3.26
C THR A 241 20.44 14.14 4.62
N LYS A 242 19.60 15.16 4.85
CA LYS A 242 19.46 15.82 6.16
C LYS A 242 18.91 14.87 7.24
N GLY A 243 18.05 13.94 6.84
CA GLY A 243 17.56 12.79 7.62
C GLY A 243 18.64 11.89 8.15
N ALA A 244 19.50 11.44 7.25
CA ALA A 244 20.59 10.54 7.53
C ALA A 244 21.65 11.14 8.47
N GLU A 245 21.72 12.47 8.57
CA GLU A 245 22.58 13.15 9.56
C GLU A 245 22.03 13.00 10.99
N SER A 246 20.72 12.78 11.16
CA SER A 246 20.04 12.72 12.46
C SER A 246 19.85 11.28 12.98
N VAL A 247 19.69 10.31 12.07
CA VAL A 247 19.58 8.88 12.37
C VAL A 247 20.29 8.06 11.29
N ASN A 248 20.72 6.84 11.59
CA ASN A 248 21.33 5.94 10.59
C ASN A 248 20.25 5.37 9.65
N MET A 249 19.72 6.22 8.77
CA MET A 249 18.67 5.89 7.80
C MET A 249 19.17 4.83 6.82
N LYS A 250 18.44 3.73 6.66
CA LYS A 250 18.69 2.76 5.58
C LYS A 250 18.26 3.35 4.23
N SER A 251 18.66 2.68 3.13
CA SER A 251 18.28 3.07 1.77
C SER A 251 16.76 2.98 1.60
N PHE A 252 16.13 4.03 1.06
CA PHE A 252 14.71 4.04 0.69
C PHE A 252 14.53 4.30 -0.79
N ASP A 253 13.40 3.87 -1.33
CA ASP A 253 12.97 4.23 -2.67
C ASP A 253 12.00 5.42 -2.62
N TYR A 254 12.22 6.39 -3.51
CA TYR A 254 11.30 7.50 -3.76
C TYR A 254 10.64 7.22 -5.09
N TYR A 255 9.31 7.09 -5.10
CA TYR A 255 8.61 6.76 -6.33
C TYR A 255 8.40 7.99 -7.20
N ASP A 256 9.04 7.99 -8.37
CA ASP A 256 8.73 8.99 -9.40
C ASP A 256 9.05 8.49 -10.84
N VAL A 257 9.44 7.24 -11.04
CA VAL A 257 9.65 6.72 -12.40
C VAL A 257 9.08 5.32 -12.52
N SER A 258 7.99 5.17 -13.26
CA SER A 258 7.37 3.91 -13.72
C SER A 258 6.67 3.00 -12.70
N ALA A 259 6.74 3.25 -11.39
CA ALA A 259 6.09 2.41 -10.38
C ALA A 259 4.62 2.82 -10.14
N LYS A 260 3.71 1.84 -10.19
CA LYS A 260 2.29 2.01 -9.88
C LYS A 260 2.12 2.18 -8.37
N PHE A 261 1.41 3.22 -7.94
CA PHE A 261 1.00 3.33 -6.55
C PHE A 261 -0.09 2.30 -6.24
N SER A 262 -0.04 1.67 -5.06
CA SER A 262 -0.89 0.53 -4.67
C SER A 262 -1.40 0.60 -3.24
N GLY A 263 -1.53 1.80 -2.68
CA GLY A 263 -2.14 2.01 -1.36
C GLY A 263 -3.66 1.90 -1.48
N GLY A 264 -4.24 0.92 -0.78
CA GLY A 264 -5.66 0.91 -0.45
C GLY A 264 -5.87 1.78 0.79
N PHE A 265 -6.84 2.68 0.74
CA PHE A 265 -7.33 3.41 1.92
C PHE A 265 -8.25 2.53 2.76
#